data_AF-A0A0P7WUC9-F1
#
_entry.id   AF-A0A0P7WUC9-F1
#
_cell.length_a   1.000
_cell.length_b   1.000
_cell.length_c   1.000
_cell.angle_alpha   90.00
_cell.angle_beta   90.00
_cell.angle_gamma   90.00
#
_symmetry.space_group_name_H-M   'P 1'
#
loop_
_entity.id
_entity.type
_entity.pdbx_description
1 polymer ?
#
loop_
_entity_poly.entity_id
_entity_poly.type
_entity_poly.pdbx_seq_one_letter_code
_entity_poly.pdbx_strand_id
1 'polypeptide(L)'
;MNILIMLLFASMAAGNPDDYRGSEPQSAQNHAREHHTEGHHPSDGNASDNQTPEQIGSAQRDASSGGQGYGPTWNPSAQHASDNPTPEALPHRFYEAFERFADSTITDRFFKQADIDPLINQLRDHPDFTVQQEGVSVQGRPIYLVKWGNGPKTVFMWSQMHGNEPTATMALMDVFNFLAAGEDEFDDERREWSQELTLLFMPMVNPDGAEVYQRRNALDVDLNRDALRLSSPESVLLKGVRDRYNALFGFNLHDQSVFYGTDTAQDPVAIAFLAPAYNVEKETNEVRERAKRLIGALHRDLRDYIPGQVARYDDTFEPRAFGDNMQRWGTSTILIESGGFREDTEKQYLRKLHFMMLLSSFTYIARDEYADVDLQEYLDLPMNRFNGVFGYVLRNGSVVPDAQVTAQSSTVGHRDRQSGSSGSPSRTGTPASDRAASEQGGTDRTPASNAATGPSSAAISFKLDLAFRAQEVLNQRAELDRYSWRLSDVGDVSTFGSYDEFNAEGFEIRNMKVYPEIFASLDVLLEQDWRRLLRQGFGYFRVYALEPDRVQREAQNLPFRVLLENELPPVFPGIGGDPALSLQHEDGRHYVFANGTLFPVQNAD
;
A
#
# COMPACT_ATOMS: atom_id res chain seq x y z
N MET A 1 10.85 43.95 47.57
CA MET A 1 9.63 43.87 48.38
C MET A 1 9.01 42.50 48.08
N ASN A 2 9.36 41.55 48.95
CA ASN A 2 8.89 40.18 49.20
C ASN A 2 8.83 39.18 48.00
N ILE A 3 9.85 38.33 47.73
CA ILE A 3 10.41 37.15 48.47
C ILE A 3 9.58 35.88 48.13
N LEU A 4 10.06 34.75 47.56
CA LEU A 4 11.14 33.79 47.94
C LEU A 4 11.37 32.79 46.74
N ILE A 5 12.56 32.60 46.14
CA ILE A 5 13.60 31.55 46.39
C ILE A 5 13.05 30.10 46.27
N MET A 6 13.54 29.19 45.40
CA MET A 6 14.89 28.61 45.41
C MET A 6 15.27 27.83 44.12
N LEU A 7 16.56 27.91 43.78
CA LEU A 7 17.34 27.17 42.78
C LEU A 7 18.19 26.08 43.49
N LEU A 8 18.61 25.06 42.72
CA LEU A 8 19.83 24.22 42.87
C LEU A 8 19.85 23.10 43.94
N PHE A 9 20.14 21.86 43.51
CA PHE A 9 21.48 21.23 43.66
C PHE A 9 21.64 19.99 42.76
N ALA A 10 22.80 19.91 42.12
CA ALA A 10 23.35 18.74 41.45
C ALA A 10 24.31 17.99 42.39
N SER A 11 24.53 16.69 42.16
CA SER A 11 25.85 16.06 41.87
C SER A 11 26.04 14.64 42.45
N MET A 12 26.54 13.76 41.57
CA MET A 12 27.60 12.74 41.73
C MET A 12 27.37 11.42 42.51
N ALA A 13 27.49 10.31 41.76
CA ALA A 13 28.55 9.26 41.86
C ALA A 13 28.32 8.27 40.68
N ALA A 14 29.17 8.12 39.67
CA ALA A 14 30.54 7.59 39.62
C ALA A 14 30.67 6.18 40.25
N GLY A 15 30.76 5.16 39.38
CA GLY A 15 31.11 3.78 39.73
C GLY A 15 31.37 2.95 38.47
N ASN A 16 32.63 2.92 38.03
CA ASN A 16 33.18 1.87 37.14
C ASN A 16 33.28 0.56 37.95
N PRO A 17 33.24 -0.62 37.32
CA PRO A 17 34.52 -1.28 37.11
C PRO A 17 34.66 -2.01 35.77
N ASP A 18 35.88 -1.94 35.25
CA ASP A 18 36.47 -2.85 34.27
C ASP A 18 36.59 -4.28 34.80
N ASP A 19 36.81 -5.18 33.83
CA ASP A 19 37.59 -6.42 33.88
C ASP A 19 36.76 -7.72 33.95
N TYR A 20 36.60 -8.39 32.79
CA TYR A 20 36.74 -9.85 32.70
C TYR A 20 37.17 -10.27 31.28
N ARG A 21 38.44 -10.65 31.17
CA ARG A 21 39.03 -11.47 30.10
C ARG A 21 38.80 -12.96 30.37
N GLY A 22 38.69 -13.75 29.30
CA GLY A 22 38.87 -15.20 29.26
C GLY A 22 37.55 -15.97 29.50
N SER A 23 37.19 -17.01 28.76
CA SER A 23 37.98 -17.96 27.97
C SER A 23 37.05 -18.80 27.08
N GLU A 24 37.36 -18.91 25.79
CA GLU A 24 36.90 -20.03 24.95
C GLU A 24 37.53 -21.35 25.41
N PRO A 25 36.85 -22.47 25.17
CA PRO A 25 37.53 -23.69 24.77
C PRO A 25 37.05 -24.21 23.41
N GLN A 26 38.04 -24.58 22.60
CA GLN A 26 37.91 -25.36 21.38
C GLN A 26 37.56 -26.83 21.66
N SER A 27 36.96 -27.44 20.62
CA SER A 27 37.15 -28.82 20.14
C SER A 27 36.39 -29.99 20.79
N ALA A 28 35.60 -30.68 19.96
CA ALA A 28 35.67 -32.12 19.65
C ALA A 28 34.55 -32.45 18.64
N GLN A 29 34.81 -32.52 17.34
CA GLN A 29 35.05 -33.78 16.61
C GLN A 29 34.48 -35.04 17.29
N ASN A 30 33.46 -35.65 16.69
CA ASN A 30 33.38 -37.10 16.56
C ASN A 30 32.55 -37.56 15.36
N HIS A 31 33.13 -38.56 14.70
CA HIS A 31 32.65 -39.34 13.56
C HIS A 31 31.42 -40.20 13.87
N ALA A 32 30.59 -40.46 12.85
CA ALA A 32 30.14 -41.79 12.41
C ALA A 32 29.10 -41.62 11.27
N ARG A 33 29.47 -41.91 10.02
CA ARG A 33 29.25 -43.19 9.30
C ARG A 33 27.83 -43.40 8.77
N GLU A 34 27.74 -43.15 7.47
CA GLU A 34 27.08 -43.93 6.41
C GLU A 34 26.41 -45.25 6.83
N HIS A 35 25.16 -45.42 6.38
CA HIS A 35 24.68 -46.67 5.83
C HIS A 35 23.67 -46.40 4.69
N HIS A 36 24.07 -46.80 3.49
CA HIS A 36 23.20 -47.09 2.34
C HIS A 36 22.19 -48.19 2.69
N THR A 37 20.98 -48.12 2.10
CA THR A 37 20.43 -49.23 1.30
C THR A 37 19.28 -48.74 0.40
N GLU A 38 19.36 -49.18 -0.85
CA GLU A 38 18.41 -49.06 -1.95
C GLU A 38 17.14 -49.90 -1.75
N GLY A 39 16.07 -49.59 -2.51
CA GLY A 39 14.92 -50.48 -2.69
C GLY A 39 13.75 -49.87 -3.46
N HIS A 40 13.83 -49.84 -4.79
CA HIS A 40 12.94 -50.53 -5.75
C HIS A 40 11.51 -49.98 -5.97
N HIS A 41 11.29 -49.47 -7.19
CA HIS A 41 10.03 -49.44 -7.96
C HIS A 41 9.56 -50.87 -8.33
N PRO A 42 8.25 -51.10 -8.60
CA PRO A 42 7.63 -50.99 -9.95
C PRO A 42 6.22 -50.33 -9.92
N SER A 43 5.79 -49.46 -10.85
CA SER A 43 5.32 -49.62 -12.25
C SER A 43 3.89 -50.18 -12.46
N ASP A 44 3.11 -49.37 -13.20
CA ASP A 44 2.06 -49.68 -14.19
C ASP A 44 0.63 -50.04 -13.79
N GLY A 45 -0.34 -49.41 -14.47
CA GLY A 45 -1.77 -49.78 -14.43
C GLY A 45 -2.73 -48.83 -15.16
N ASN A 46 -2.67 -48.86 -16.49
CA ASN A 46 -3.52 -48.21 -17.50
C ASN A 46 -5.04 -48.52 -17.40
N ALA A 47 -5.93 -47.59 -17.78
CA ALA A 47 -7.12 -47.89 -18.62
C ALA A 47 -7.95 -46.64 -19.01
N SER A 48 -8.30 -46.64 -20.30
CA SER A 48 -9.12 -45.77 -21.14
C SER A 48 -10.63 -45.87 -20.94
N ASP A 49 -11.36 -44.81 -21.32
CA ASP A 49 -12.53 -44.75 -22.24
C ASP A 49 -13.37 -43.49 -21.95
N ASN A 50 -14.19 -42.89 -22.81
CA ASN A 50 -14.31 -42.66 -24.25
C ASN A 50 -15.56 -41.73 -24.40
N GLN A 51 -15.61 -40.94 -25.47
CA GLN A 51 -16.80 -40.31 -26.08
C GLN A 51 -17.31 -38.90 -25.64
N THR A 52 -17.46 -38.11 -26.71
CA THR A 52 -17.81 -36.71 -27.02
C THR A 52 -19.35 -36.42 -27.08
N PRO A 53 -19.88 -35.33 -27.72
CA PRO A 53 -19.85 -33.89 -27.38
C PRO A 53 -21.22 -33.16 -27.59
N GLU A 54 -21.64 -32.21 -26.77
CA GLU A 54 -22.75 -31.26 -27.08
C GLU A 54 -22.59 -30.00 -26.22
N GLN A 55 -22.92 -28.75 -26.55
CA GLN A 55 -23.47 -28.08 -27.72
C GLN A 55 -23.24 -26.57 -27.50
N ILE A 56 -23.09 -25.82 -28.60
CA ILE A 56 -22.99 -24.36 -28.66
C ILE A 56 -24.34 -23.73 -28.30
N GLY A 57 -24.35 -22.77 -27.37
CA GLY A 57 -25.53 -21.98 -27.00
C GLY A 57 -25.17 -20.52 -26.79
N SER A 58 -25.43 -19.71 -27.82
CA SER A 58 -25.41 -18.25 -27.85
C SER A 58 -26.43 -17.63 -26.90
N ALA A 59 -26.05 -16.56 -26.18
CA ALA A 59 -27.01 -15.59 -25.67
C ALA A 59 -26.40 -14.18 -25.56
N GLN A 60 -26.79 -13.34 -26.51
CA GLN A 60 -26.74 -11.88 -26.46
C GLN A 60 -27.36 -11.37 -25.15
N ARG A 61 -26.77 -10.34 -24.54
CA ARG A 61 -27.46 -9.48 -23.58
C ARG A 61 -27.48 -8.06 -24.13
N ASP A 62 -28.68 -7.64 -24.51
CA ASP A 62 -29.02 -6.27 -24.85
C ASP A 62 -28.92 -5.37 -23.61
N ALA A 63 -28.36 -4.19 -23.83
CA ALA A 63 -28.30 -3.09 -22.88
C ALA A 63 -29.54 -2.20 -23.03
N SER A 64 -30.20 -1.86 -21.92
CA SER A 64 -30.81 -0.53 -21.76
C SER A 64 -31.24 -0.20 -20.32
N SER A 65 -30.72 0.95 -19.87
CA SER A 65 -31.32 1.96 -18.98
C SER A 65 -31.49 1.71 -17.47
N GLY A 66 -31.01 2.70 -16.70
CA GLY A 66 -31.56 3.05 -15.39
C GLY A 66 -30.52 3.24 -14.29
N GLY A 67 -30.01 4.46 -14.13
CA GLY A 67 -29.15 4.82 -13.00
C GLY A 67 -29.91 4.84 -11.68
N GLN A 68 -29.44 4.05 -10.72
CA GLN A 68 -29.51 4.27 -9.27
C GLN A 68 -28.31 3.53 -8.66
N GLY A 69 -27.75 4.07 -7.58
CA GLY A 69 -26.56 3.54 -6.93
C GLY A 69 -26.70 2.07 -6.55
N TYR A 70 -25.82 1.24 -7.10
CA TYR A 70 -25.58 -0.11 -6.66
C TYR A 70 -24.14 -0.15 -6.15
N GLY A 71 -23.97 -0.18 -4.82
CA GLY A 71 -22.86 -0.93 -4.27
C GLY A 71 -23.15 -2.40 -4.57
N PRO A 72 -22.28 -3.13 -5.29
CA PRO A 72 -22.46 -4.57 -5.38
C PRO A 72 -22.13 -5.16 -4.02
N THR A 73 -23.08 -5.88 -3.43
CA THR A 73 -22.74 -6.92 -2.46
C THR A 73 -21.96 -7.98 -3.22
N TRP A 74 -20.64 -7.85 -3.25
CA TRP A 74 -19.77 -8.89 -3.78
C TRP A 74 -19.82 -10.08 -2.82
N ASN A 75 -20.26 -11.22 -3.36
CA ASN A 75 -20.24 -12.49 -2.66
C ASN A 75 -18.96 -13.24 -3.09
N PRO A 76 -17.97 -13.44 -2.20
CA PRO A 76 -16.70 -14.07 -2.55
C PRO A 76 -16.85 -15.51 -3.08
N SER A 77 -18.00 -16.16 -2.85
CA SER A 77 -18.20 -17.59 -3.12
C SER A 77 -18.30 -17.99 -4.60
N ALA A 78 -18.14 -17.08 -5.57
CA ALA A 78 -18.56 -17.32 -6.95
C ALA A 78 -17.45 -17.62 -7.96
N GLN A 79 -16.17 -17.68 -7.59
CA GLN A 79 -15.10 -18.03 -8.53
C GLN A 79 -14.09 -19.01 -7.92
N HIS A 80 -13.87 -20.11 -8.65
CA HIS A 80 -12.97 -21.24 -8.40
C HIS A 80 -13.50 -22.34 -7.46
N ALA A 81 -14.12 -23.35 -8.08
CA ALA A 81 -14.33 -24.66 -7.49
C ALA A 81 -12.99 -25.41 -7.43
N SER A 82 -12.22 -25.19 -6.37
CA SER A 82 -11.29 -26.16 -5.81
C SER A 82 -11.12 -25.84 -4.33
N ASP A 83 -11.82 -26.63 -3.51
CA ASP A 83 -11.84 -26.64 -2.04
C ASP A 83 -12.41 -25.38 -1.38
N ASN A 84 -13.74 -25.34 -1.19
CA ASN A 84 -14.32 -24.44 -0.19
C ASN A 84 -13.72 -24.79 1.19
N PRO A 85 -13.41 -23.78 2.03
CA PRO A 85 -12.89 -24.03 3.38
C PRO A 85 -13.81 -24.99 4.12
N THR A 86 -13.23 -25.96 4.83
CA THR A 86 -14.02 -26.91 5.61
C THR A 86 -14.74 -26.11 6.71
N PRO A 87 -16.09 -26.13 6.77
CA PRO A 87 -16.84 -25.27 7.70
C PRO A 87 -16.48 -25.47 9.18
N GLU A 88 -15.91 -26.62 9.53
CA GLU A 88 -15.49 -26.95 10.90
C GLU A 88 -14.07 -26.45 11.25
N ALA A 89 -13.27 -26.02 10.27
CA ALA A 89 -11.92 -25.52 10.51
C ALA A 89 -11.96 -24.20 11.30
N LEU A 90 -11.16 -24.09 12.36
CA LEU A 90 -11.14 -22.91 13.23
C LEU A 90 -10.96 -21.57 12.50
N PRO A 91 -10.05 -21.43 11.50
CA PRO A 91 -9.91 -20.19 10.75
C PRO A 91 -11.22 -19.77 10.08
N HIS A 92 -11.99 -20.74 9.54
CA HIS A 92 -13.29 -20.46 8.93
C HIS A 92 -14.34 -20.03 9.95
N ARG A 93 -14.38 -20.70 11.12
CA ARG A 93 -15.26 -20.28 12.21
C ARG A 93 -14.96 -18.84 12.66
N PHE A 94 -13.69 -18.44 12.72
CA PHE A 94 -13.31 -17.05 13.03
C PHE A 94 -13.67 -16.08 11.91
N TYR A 95 -13.52 -16.47 10.65
CA TYR A 95 -13.97 -15.68 9.52
C TYR A 95 -15.48 -15.39 9.59
N GLU A 96 -16.31 -16.39 9.90
CA GLU A 96 -17.75 -16.20 10.06
C GLU A 96 -18.11 -15.39 11.31
N ALA A 97 -17.38 -15.60 12.41
CA ALA A 97 -17.60 -14.89 13.69
C ALA A 97 -17.50 -13.37 13.56
N PHE A 98 -16.72 -12.86 12.60
CA PHE A 98 -16.58 -11.42 12.36
C PHE A 98 -17.93 -10.70 12.27
N GLU A 99 -18.92 -11.26 11.58
CA GLU A 99 -20.23 -10.61 11.37
C GLU A 99 -20.98 -10.34 12.69
N ARG A 100 -20.66 -11.10 13.74
CA ARG A 100 -21.26 -10.96 15.08
C ARG A 100 -20.48 -10.00 15.97
N PHE A 101 -19.16 -9.97 15.84
CA PHE A 101 -18.27 -9.23 16.76
C PHE A 101 -17.74 -7.92 16.19
N ALA A 102 -17.93 -7.67 14.90
CA ALA A 102 -17.54 -6.42 14.26
C ALA A 102 -18.22 -5.22 14.94
N ASP A 103 -17.43 -4.23 15.35
CA ASP A 103 -17.96 -2.98 15.87
C ASP A 103 -18.62 -2.17 14.75
N SER A 104 -19.94 -2.02 14.85
CA SER A 104 -20.77 -1.33 13.85
C SER A 104 -20.57 0.20 13.79
N THR A 105 -19.90 0.80 14.77
CA THR A 105 -19.65 2.25 14.80
C THR A 105 -18.44 2.65 13.97
N ILE A 106 -17.52 1.71 13.73
CA ILE A 106 -16.35 1.90 12.87
C ILE A 106 -16.74 1.49 11.45
N THR A 107 -17.10 2.47 10.62
CA THR A 107 -17.58 2.21 9.26
C THR A 107 -16.56 2.55 8.17
N ASP A 108 -15.54 3.34 8.51
CA ASP A 108 -14.52 3.83 7.58
C ASP A 108 -13.14 3.92 8.24
N ARG A 109 -12.12 4.12 7.40
CA ARG A 109 -10.72 4.12 7.82
C ARG A 109 -10.25 5.43 8.48
N PHE A 110 -11.10 6.45 8.57
CA PHE A 110 -10.73 7.79 9.05
C PHE A 110 -11.11 8.07 10.51
N PHE A 111 -11.58 7.05 11.25
CA PHE A 111 -11.87 7.16 12.68
C PHE A 111 -10.67 7.73 13.46
N LYS A 112 -11.00 8.45 14.53
CA LYS A 112 -10.05 9.13 15.41
C LYS A 112 -9.95 8.40 16.73
N GLN A 113 -9.00 8.81 17.55
CA GLN A 113 -8.90 8.31 18.92
C GLN A 113 -10.22 8.47 19.69
N ALA A 114 -10.88 9.63 19.54
CA ALA A 114 -12.13 9.91 20.24
C ALA A 114 -13.26 8.91 19.91
N ASP A 115 -13.19 8.24 18.75
CA ASP A 115 -14.18 7.26 18.33
C ASP A 115 -13.94 5.88 18.99
N ILE A 116 -12.68 5.51 19.23
CA ILE A 116 -12.32 4.24 19.89
C ILE A 116 -12.17 4.34 21.41
N ASP A 117 -12.00 5.55 21.95
CA ASP A 117 -11.89 5.81 23.39
C ASP A 117 -13.07 5.23 24.18
N PRO A 118 -14.34 5.39 23.76
CA PRO A 118 -15.47 4.75 24.43
C PRO A 118 -15.38 3.22 24.44
N LEU A 119 -14.97 2.62 23.32
CA LEU A 119 -14.84 1.16 23.18
C LEU A 119 -13.78 0.60 24.13
N ILE A 120 -12.60 1.24 24.17
CA ILE A 120 -11.51 0.86 25.07
C ILE A 120 -11.91 1.06 26.53
N ASN A 121 -12.60 2.16 26.86
CA ASN A 121 -12.98 2.45 28.24
C ASN A 121 -14.05 1.49 28.78
N GLN A 122 -14.95 0.98 27.95
CA GLN A 122 -15.93 -0.05 28.36
C GLN A 122 -15.25 -1.33 28.87
N LEU A 123 -14.08 -1.68 28.33
CA LEU A 123 -13.32 -2.86 28.78
C LEU A 123 -12.83 -2.73 30.22
N ARG A 124 -12.77 -1.53 30.81
CA ARG A 124 -12.38 -1.33 32.22
C ARG A 124 -13.33 -2.01 33.20
N ASP A 125 -14.59 -2.17 32.80
CA ASP A 125 -15.63 -2.76 33.63
C ASP A 125 -15.71 -4.30 33.46
N HIS A 126 -14.97 -4.86 32.50
CA HIS A 126 -14.93 -6.30 32.24
C HIS A 126 -13.85 -7.00 33.09
N PRO A 127 -14.18 -8.07 33.84
CA PRO A 127 -13.27 -8.66 34.83
C PRO A 127 -11.98 -9.26 34.24
N ASP A 128 -12.03 -9.72 32.99
CA ASP A 128 -10.89 -10.35 32.31
C ASP A 128 -9.93 -9.35 31.64
N PHE A 129 -10.28 -8.06 31.62
CA PHE A 129 -9.47 -7.01 31.02
C PHE A 129 -8.78 -6.14 32.07
N THR A 130 -7.59 -5.66 31.74
CA THR A 130 -6.94 -4.56 32.45
C THR A 130 -6.58 -3.48 31.44
N VAL A 131 -7.20 -2.31 31.56
CA VAL A 131 -6.92 -1.16 30.70
C VAL A 131 -6.12 -0.13 31.48
N GLN A 132 -4.89 0.11 31.04
CA GLN A 132 -4.02 1.12 31.61
C GLN A 132 -3.79 2.24 30.59
N GLN A 133 -3.85 3.50 31.01
CA GLN A 133 -3.24 4.57 30.23
C GLN A 133 -1.72 4.52 30.49
N GLU A 134 -0.97 4.11 29.48
CA GLU A 134 0.48 3.94 29.57
C GLU A 134 1.19 5.30 29.60
N GLY A 135 0.64 6.28 28.88
CA GLY A 135 1.11 7.65 28.86
C GLY A 135 0.26 8.55 27.97
N VAL A 136 0.90 9.57 27.39
CA VAL A 136 0.28 10.47 26.43
C VAL A 136 1.21 10.73 25.25
N SER A 137 0.63 11.07 24.10
CA SER A 137 1.34 11.55 22.90
C SER A 137 1.95 12.93 23.11
N VAL A 138 2.63 13.44 22.09
CA VAL A 138 3.17 14.82 22.05
C VAL A 138 2.09 15.87 22.32
N GLN A 139 0.89 15.71 21.76
CA GLN A 139 -0.23 16.64 21.97
C GLN A 139 -1.12 16.28 23.16
N GLY A 140 -0.70 15.34 24.01
CA GLY A 140 -1.40 15.00 25.25
C GLY A 140 -2.57 14.02 25.08
N ARG A 141 -2.70 13.36 23.92
CA ARG A 141 -3.70 12.31 23.70
C ARG A 141 -3.30 11.03 24.45
N PRO A 142 -4.22 10.34 25.14
CA PRO A 142 -3.89 9.13 25.89
C PRO A 142 -3.34 8.02 24.99
N ILE A 143 -2.44 7.20 25.50
CA ILE A 143 -2.01 5.96 24.82
C ILE A 143 -2.30 4.81 25.79
N TYR A 144 -3.13 3.86 25.35
CA TYR A 144 -3.60 2.77 26.20
C TYR A 144 -2.80 1.48 25.96
N LEU A 145 -2.62 0.74 27.05
CA LEU A 145 -2.25 -0.66 27.07
C LEU A 145 -3.45 -1.45 27.58
N VAL A 146 -4.00 -2.33 26.74
CA VAL A 146 -5.06 -3.27 27.11
C VAL A 146 -4.43 -4.63 27.32
N LYS A 147 -4.68 -5.26 28.47
CA LYS A 147 -4.25 -6.62 28.78
C LYS A 147 -5.48 -7.53 28.91
N TRP A 148 -5.38 -8.76 28.39
CA TRP A 148 -6.35 -9.83 28.58
C TRP A 148 -5.64 -11.17 28.83
N GLY A 149 -6.24 -12.04 29.66
CA GLY A 149 -5.66 -13.35 30.00
C GLY A 149 -4.50 -13.28 31.01
N ASN A 150 -4.08 -14.45 31.51
CA ASN A 150 -3.05 -14.57 32.54
C ASN A 150 -2.09 -15.74 32.32
N GLY A 151 -2.08 -16.31 31.11
CA GLY A 151 -1.24 -17.44 30.78
C GLY A 151 0.24 -17.08 30.57
N PRO A 152 1.13 -18.09 30.55
CA PRO A 152 2.58 -17.89 30.54
C PRO A 152 3.11 -17.33 29.21
N LYS A 153 2.42 -17.53 28.09
CA LYS A 153 2.88 -17.07 26.77
C LYS A 153 2.40 -15.64 26.52
N THR A 154 3.30 -14.68 26.64
CA THR A 154 2.95 -13.27 26.40
C THR A 154 2.99 -12.94 24.91
N VAL A 155 1.94 -12.32 24.39
CA VAL A 155 1.83 -11.85 23.01
C VAL A 155 1.56 -10.35 23.02
N PHE A 156 2.38 -9.57 22.31
CA PHE A 156 2.24 -8.12 22.25
C PHE A 156 1.89 -7.64 20.85
N MET A 157 0.78 -6.91 20.72
CA MET A 157 0.31 -6.33 19.47
C MET A 157 0.30 -4.81 19.57
N TRP A 158 0.81 -4.14 18.55
CA TRP A 158 0.70 -2.69 18.45
C TRP A 158 0.33 -2.29 17.03
N SER A 159 -0.57 -1.31 16.93
CA SER A 159 -1.07 -0.81 15.65
C SER A 159 -0.98 0.71 15.57
N GLN A 160 -1.04 1.19 14.32
CA GLN A 160 -1.16 2.61 14.00
C GLN A 160 -0.06 3.47 14.66
N MET A 161 1.16 2.95 14.68
CA MET A 161 2.37 3.75 14.95
C MET A 161 2.65 4.74 13.82
N HIS A 162 2.18 4.41 12.62
CA HIS A 162 1.89 5.39 11.59
C HIS A 162 0.40 5.74 11.67
N GLY A 163 0.09 7.02 11.79
CA GLY A 163 -1.28 7.47 12.06
C GLY A 163 -2.28 7.18 10.93
N ASN A 164 -1.82 7.09 9.69
CA ASN A 164 -2.62 6.79 8.50
C ASN A 164 -2.70 5.30 8.15
N GLU A 165 -2.44 4.41 9.11
CA GLU A 165 -2.46 2.96 8.92
C GLU A 165 -3.47 2.30 9.88
N PRO A 166 -4.79 2.51 9.66
CA PRO A 166 -5.86 2.26 10.63
C PRO A 166 -6.39 0.81 10.64
N THR A 167 -6.12 0.00 9.62
CA THR A 167 -6.82 -1.27 9.35
C THR A 167 -6.85 -2.19 10.56
N ALA A 168 -5.67 -2.45 11.14
CA ALA A 168 -5.54 -3.38 12.24
C ALA A 168 -6.13 -2.82 13.53
N THR A 169 -6.11 -1.50 13.74
CA THR A 169 -6.76 -0.88 14.91
C THR A 169 -8.26 -1.11 14.89
N MET A 170 -8.91 -1.06 13.71
CA MET A 170 -10.33 -1.44 13.57
C MET A 170 -10.54 -2.90 14.01
N ALA A 171 -9.70 -3.81 13.48
CA ALA A 171 -9.79 -5.22 13.80
C ALA A 171 -9.56 -5.51 15.30
N LEU A 172 -8.70 -4.74 15.98
CA LEU A 172 -8.49 -4.88 17.41
C LEU A 172 -9.75 -4.57 18.23
N MET A 173 -10.59 -3.63 17.79
CA MET A 173 -11.87 -3.37 18.46
C MET A 173 -12.80 -4.57 18.34
N ASP A 174 -12.82 -5.24 17.18
CA ASP A 174 -13.60 -6.47 16.96
C ASP A 174 -13.07 -7.63 17.80
N VAL A 175 -11.74 -7.76 17.90
CA VAL A 175 -11.10 -8.75 18.77
C VAL A 175 -11.48 -8.50 20.24
N PHE A 176 -11.57 -7.25 20.68
CA PHE A 176 -12.04 -6.94 22.04
C PHE A 176 -13.49 -7.37 22.26
N ASN A 177 -14.37 -7.11 21.30
CA ASN A 177 -15.76 -7.58 21.35
C ASN A 177 -15.83 -9.12 21.43
N PHE A 178 -15.02 -9.83 20.64
CA PHE A 178 -14.93 -11.30 20.71
C PHE A 178 -14.45 -11.80 22.07
N LEU A 179 -13.40 -11.18 22.63
CA LEU A 179 -12.78 -11.59 23.89
C LEU A 179 -13.62 -11.22 25.13
N ALA A 180 -14.44 -10.17 25.03
CA ALA A 180 -15.38 -9.75 26.09
C ALA A 180 -16.71 -10.52 26.03
N ALA A 181 -16.95 -11.30 24.98
CA ALA A 181 -18.15 -12.12 24.87
C ALA A 181 -18.09 -13.36 25.77
N GLY A 182 -19.25 -13.98 25.96
CA GLY A 182 -19.40 -15.23 26.68
C GLY A 182 -20.74 -15.88 26.38
N GLU A 183 -20.93 -17.11 26.86
CA GLU A 183 -22.14 -17.92 26.67
C GLU A 183 -22.38 -18.27 25.20
N ASP A 184 -21.30 -18.60 24.47
CA ASP A 184 -21.36 -18.93 23.05
C ASP A 184 -20.39 -20.05 22.63
N GLU A 185 -20.40 -20.38 21.35
CA GLU A 185 -19.63 -21.48 20.75
C GLU A 185 -18.09 -21.31 20.79
N PHE A 186 -17.59 -20.16 21.22
CA PHE A 186 -16.16 -19.84 21.35
C PHE A 186 -15.67 -19.77 22.82
N ASP A 187 -16.52 -20.15 23.79
CA ASP A 187 -16.17 -20.14 25.22
C ASP A 187 -14.99 -21.09 25.54
N ASP A 188 -14.84 -22.17 24.80
CA ASP A 188 -13.76 -23.13 24.99
C ASP A 188 -12.42 -22.55 24.54
N GLU A 189 -12.39 -21.91 23.37
CA GLU A 189 -11.22 -21.20 22.84
C GLU A 189 -10.82 -20.04 23.75
N ARG A 190 -11.76 -19.19 24.19
CA ARG A 190 -11.46 -18.10 25.14
C ARG A 190 -10.91 -18.64 26.46
N ARG A 191 -11.49 -19.70 27.01
CA ARG A 191 -11.01 -20.29 28.26
C ARG A 191 -9.60 -20.85 28.11
N GLU A 192 -9.33 -21.59 27.04
CA GLU A 192 -7.99 -22.09 26.72
C GLU A 192 -6.98 -20.95 26.58
N TRP A 193 -7.28 -19.94 25.77
CA TRP A 193 -6.38 -18.81 25.55
C TRP A 193 -6.14 -18.01 26.82
N SER A 194 -7.13 -17.84 27.69
CA SER A 194 -6.96 -17.11 28.95
C SER A 194 -5.95 -17.76 29.90
N GLN A 195 -5.80 -19.10 29.81
CA GLN A 195 -4.91 -19.93 30.62
C GLN A 195 -3.51 -20.04 30.01
N GLU A 196 -3.40 -19.99 28.68
CA GLU A 196 -2.13 -20.13 27.96
C GLU A 196 -1.48 -18.79 27.60
N LEU A 197 -2.29 -17.75 27.35
CA LEU A 197 -1.84 -16.48 26.82
C LEU A 197 -2.01 -15.33 27.82
N THR A 198 -1.03 -14.41 27.78
CA THR A 198 -1.20 -13.03 28.23
C THR A 198 -1.15 -12.15 26.99
N LEU A 199 -2.31 -11.63 26.58
CA LEU A 199 -2.44 -10.76 25.41
C LEU A 199 -2.29 -9.30 25.83
N LEU A 200 -1.42 -8.56 25.13
CA LEU A 200 -1.14 -7.15 25.36
C LEU A 200 -1.37 -6.38 24.07
N PHE A 201 -2.18 -5.33 24.12
CA PHE A 201 -2.53 -4.52 22.96
C PHE A 201 -2.21 -3.06 23.23
N MET A 202 -1.51 -2.41 22.29
CA MET A 202 -1.39 -0.96 22.19
C MET A 202 -2.11 -0.51 20.91
N PRO A 203 -3.44 -0.28 20.95
CA PRO A 203 -4.26 -0.20 19.74
C PRO A 203 -4.01 1.05 18.88
N MET A 204 -3.44 2.10 19.45
CA MET A 204 -3.10 3.31 18.71
C MET A 204 -1.87 3.94 19.33
N VAL A 205 -0.70 3.64 18.75
CA VAL A 205 0.57 4.17 19.26
C VAL A 205 0.72 5.66 18.91
N ASN A 206 0.23 6.10 17.75
CA ASN A 206 0.36 7.47 17.25
C ASN A 206 -1.01 8.17 17.08
N PRO A 207 -1.70 8.51 18.18
CA PRO A 207 -3.01 9.16 18.10
C PRO A 207 -2.94 10.57 17.48
N ASP A 208 -1.80 11.25 17.58
CA ASP A 208 -1.60 12.57 16.96
C ASP A 208 -1.54 12.49 15.43
N GLY A 209 -0.84 11.49 14.90
CA GLY A 209 -0.82 11.22 13.46
C GLY A 209 -2.18 10.75 12.94
N ALA A 210 -2.89 9.94 13.74
CA ALA A 210 -4.23 9.44 13.40
C ALA A 210 -5.26 10.57 13.29
N GLU A 211 -5.17 11.58 14.16
CA GLU A 211 -6.04 12.77 14.11
C GLU A 211 -6.09 13.39 12.71
N VAL A 212 -4.93 13.52 12.07
CA VAL A 212 -4.77 14.19 10.77
C VAL A 212 -4.44 13.22 9.64
N TYR A 213 -4.70 11.92 9.84
CA TYR A 213 -4.47 10.83 8.88
C TYR A 213 -3.11 10.92 8.19
N GLN A 214 -2.04 10.98 8.99
CA GLN A 214 -0.67 11.07 8.48
C GLN A 214 0.26 10.01 9.10
N ARG A 215 1.34 9.70 8.40
CA ARG A 215 2.32 8.70 8.83
C ARG A 215 3.04 9.07 10.13
N ARG A 216 3.43 10.33 10.31
CA ARG A 216 4.32 10.75 11.40
C ARG A 216 3.55 11.33 12.57
N ASN A 217 4.17 11.36 13.76
CA ASN A 217 3.53 11.99 14.92
C ASN A 217 3.53 13.54 14.79
N ALA A 218 3.08 14.24 15.82
CA ALA A 218 3.01 15.72 15.81
C ALA A 218 4.37 16.43 15.69
N LEU A 219 5.49 15.74 15.88
CA LEU A 219 6.85 16.27 15.70
C LEU A 219 7.45 15.92 14.33
N ASP A 220 6.66 15.35 13.42
CA ASP A 220 7.13 14.78 12.14
C ASP A 220 8.19 13.67 12.33
N VAL A 221 8.13 12.96 13.47
CA VAL A 221 8.95 11.76 13.69
C VAL A 221 8.22 10.56 13.11
N ASP A 222 8.91 9.81 12.26
CA ASP A 222 8.51 8.44 11.91
C ASP A 222 8.86 7.55 13.10
N LEU A 223 7.85 7.15 13.87
CA LEU A 223 8.03 6.32 15.07
C LEU A 223 8.75 5.02 14.72
N ASN A 224 8.50 4.44 13.53
CA ASN A 224 9.17 3.24 13.06
C ASN A 224 10.55 3.52 12.48
N ARG A 225 11.16 4.67 12.82
CA ARG A 225 12.57 5.01 12.60
C ARG A 225 13.21 5.60 13.87
N ASP A 226 12.59 5.42 15.03
CA ASP A 226 13.00 6.01 16.30
C ASP A 226 13.34 4.96 17.40
N ALA A 227 13.44 3.67 17.06
CA ALA A 227 13.63 2.60 18.04
C ALA A 227 14.98 2.62 18.79
N LEU A 228 15.99 3.31 18.24
CA LEU A 228 17.31 3.43 18.89
C LEU A 228 17.41 4.64 19.83
N ARG A 229 16.78 5.75 19.45
CA ARG A 229 16.93 7.03 20.16
C ARG A 229 15.76 7.28 21.11
N LEU A 230 14.58 6.79 20.78
CA LEU A 230 13.34 6.99 21.54
C LEU A 230 13.10 8.48 21.77
N SER A 231 13.20 9.26 20.69
CA SER A 231 13.13 10.72 20.70
C SER A 231 11.72 11.23 20.97
N SER A 232 10.71 10.39 20.72
CA SER A 232 9.29 10.68 20.86
C SER A 232 8.70 9.99 22.10
N PRO A 233 7.73 10.63 22.80
CA PRO A 233 7.09 9.99 23.96
C PRO A 233 6.43 8.68 23.58
N GLU A 234 5.82 8.59 22.40
CA GLU A 234 5.19 7.35 21.90
C GLU A 234 6.20 6.20 21.78
N SER A 235 7.40 6.48 21.28
CA SER A 235 8.48 5.48 21.17
C SER A 235 8.99 5.02 22.53
N VAL A 236 9.12 5.95 23.49
CA VAL A 236 9.51 5.63 24.87
C VAL A 236 8.48 4.68 25.51
N LEU A 237 7.19 4.97 25.35
CA LEU A 237 6.11 4.16 25.90
C LEU A 237 6.10 2.76 25.27
N LEU A 238 6.18 2.65 23.93
CA LEU A 238 6.23 1.38 23.21
C LEU A 238 7.42 0.52 23.67
N LYS A 239 8.60 1.12 23.78
CA LYS A 239 9.80 0.42 24.28
C LYS A 239 9.66 0.01 25.74
N GLY A 240 9.06 0.86 26.57
CA GLY A 240 8.79 0.58 27.98
C GLY A 240 7.91 -0.65 28.16
N VAL A 241 6.82 -0.77 27.38
CA VAL A 241 5.97 -1.96 27.38
C VAL A 241 6.76 -3.21 26.98
N ARG A 242 7.55 -3.15 25.90
CA ARG A 242 8.42 -4.27 25.53
C ARG A 242 9.35 -4.68 26.67
N ASP A 243 9.99 -3.73 27.34
CA ASP A 243 10.95 -4.01 28.40
C ASP A 243 10.30 -4.62 29.65
N ARG A 244 9.05 -4.25 29.95
CA ARG A 244 8.31 -4.80 31.10
C ARG A 244 7.82 -6.22 30.88
N TYR A 245 7.42 -6.57 29.65
CA TYR A 245 6.71 -7.80 29.38
C TYR A 245 7.51 -8.86 28.62
N ASN A 246 8.53 -8.46 27.86
CA ASN A 246 9.41 -9.37 27.10
C ASN A 246 8.63 -10.47 26.36
N ALA A 247 7.70 -10.05 25.50
CA ALA A 247 6.74 -10.93 24.86
C ALA A 247 7.40 -12.03 24.01
N LEU A 248 6.80 -13.23 24.02
CA LEU A 248 7.19 -14.36 23.19
C LEU A 248 6.97 -14.04 21.71
N PHE A 249 5.81 -13.48 21.39
CA PHE A 249 5.43 -13.02 20.05
C PHE A 249 5.08 -11.53 20.04
N GLY A 250 5.34 -10.89 18.90
CA GLY A 250 5.04 -9.49 18.64
C GLY A 250 4.30 -9.34 17.31
N PHE A 251 3.26 -8.52 17.26
CA PHE A 251 2.57 -8.16 16.01
C PHE A 251 2.76 -6.67 15.73
N ASN A 252 3.53 -6.38 14.69
CA ASN A 252 3.74 -5.04 14.16
C ASN A 252 2.73 -4.79 13.04
N LEU A 253 1.65 -4.10 13.37
CA LEU A 253 0.47 -4.01 12.50
C LEU A 253 0.48 -2.69 11.72
N HIS A 254 0.57 -2.81 10.39
CA HIS A 254 0.78 -1.71 9.46
C HIS A 254 -0.16 -1.77 8.25
N ASP A 255 -0.15 -0.68 7.48
CA ASP A 255 -0.75 -0.62 6.14
C ASP A 255 0.32 -0.22 5.12
N GLN A 256 0.14 -0.69 3.90
CA GLN A 256 0.93 -0.30 2.75
C GLN A 256 0.07 0.40 1.69
N SER A 257 0.72 0.91 0.65
CA SER A 257 0.01 1.45 -0.51
C SER A 257 -0.85 0.37 -1.18
N VAL A 258 -2.03 0.75 -1.66
CA VAL A 258 -2.90 -0.11 -2.46
C VAL A 258 -2.32 -0.49 -3.83
N PHE A 259 -1.16 0.08 -4.21
CA PHE A 259 -0.48 -0.19 -5.49
C PHE A 259 0.67 -1.20 -5.40
N TYR A 260 0.77 -1.91 -4.27
CA TYR A 260 1.66 -3.07 -4.18
C TYR A 260 1.07 -4.28 -4.94
N GLY A 261 1.94 -5.01 -5.61
CA GLY A 261 1.62 -6.23 -6.37
C GLY A 261 2.71 -7.27 -6.21
N THR A 262 2.56 -8.40 -6.89
CA THR A 262 3.64 -9.39 -7.04
C THR A 262 4.07 -9.46 -8.51
N ASP A 263 5.14 -10.20 -8.80
CA ASP A 263 5.61 -10.41 -10.18
C ASP A 263 4.61 -11.12 -11.09
N THR A 264 3.70 -11.88 -10.49
CA THR A 264 2.84 -12.83 -11.20
C THR A 264 1.37 -12.52 -11.00
N ALA A 265 1.01 -11.69 -10.02
CA ALA A 265 -0.38 -11.37 -9.72
C ALA A 265 -0.89 -10.20 -10.56
N GLN A 266 -2.09 -10.38 -11.11
CA GLN A 266 -2.88 -9.30 -11.72
C GLN A 266 -3.55 -8.42 -10.65
N ASP A 267 -3.79 -9.00 -9.48
CA ASP A 267 -4.45 -8.33 -8.36
C ASP A 267 -3.46 -7.69 -7.39
N PRO A 268 -3.89 -6.64 -6.66
CA PRO A 268 -3.10 -6.04 -5.59
C PRO A 268 -2.81 -7.04 -4.48
N VAL A 269 -1.67 -6.85 -3.82
CA VAL A 269 -1.36 -7.57 -2.58
C VAL A 269 -2.25 -7.05 -1.46
N ALA A 270 -3.10 -7.92 -0.93
CA ALA A 270 -4.02 -7.65 0.17
C ALA A 270 -3.28 -7.65 1.51
N ILE A 271 -2.46 -8.68 1.75
CA ILE A 271 -1.66 -8.84 2.98
C ILE A 271 -0.21 -9.15 2.61
N ALA A 272 0.75 -8.38 3.13
CA ALA A 272 2.16 -8.78 3.09
C ALA A 272 2.70 -9.06 4.49
N PHE A 273 3.41 -10.16 4.63
CA PHE A 273 4.03 -10.56 5.89
C PHE A 273 5.54 -10.34 5.88
N LEU A 274 6.10 -10.11 7.08
CA LEU A 274 7.53 -10.16 7.29
C LEU A 274 7.84 -10.69 8.69
N ALA A 275 8.77 -11.66 8.75
CA ALA A 275 9.56 -11.90 9.95
C ALA A 275 10.83 -11.02 9.86
N PRO A 276 10.89 -9.87 10.57
CA PRO A 276 11.93 -8.85 10.38
C PRO A 276 13.33 -9.44 10.54
N ALA A 277 14.30 -8.86 9.84
CA ALA A 277 15.70 -9.21 10.09
C ALA A 277 16.13 -8.63 11.45
N TYR A 278 17.03 -9.33 12.16
CA TYR A 278 17.65 -8.82 13.40
C TYR A 278 19.08 -8.34 13.19
N ASN A 279 19.63 -8.56 11.99
CA ASN A 279 20.98 -8.18 11.55
C ASN A 279 21.04 -7.97 10.04
N VAL A 280 22.14 -7.39 9.56
CA VAL A 280 22.38 -7.08 8.13
C VAL A 280 22.45 -8.36 7.29
N GLU A 281 22.96 -9.44 7.86
CA GLU A 281 23.13 -10.74 7.22
C GLU A 281 21.80 -11.48 7.01
N LYS A 282 20.70 -10.98 7.59
CA LYS A 282 19.36 -11.57 7.49
C LYS A 282 19.35 -13.04 7.93
N GLU A 283 20.10 -13.34 8.98
CA GLU A 283 20.17 -14.69 9.54
C GLU A 283 18.81 -15.13 10.10
N THR A 284 18.67 -16.45 10.32
CA THR A 284 17.49 -17.05 10.96
C THR A 284 17.95 -17.76 12.22
N ASN A 285 17.62 -17.17 13.38
CA ASN A 285 17.74 -17.82 14.68
C ASN A 285 16.36 -18.38 15.10
N GLU A 286 16.29 -19.06 16.24
CA GLU A 286 15.04 -19.64 16.76
C GLU A 286 13.91 -18.62 16.90
N VAL A 287 14.23 -17.38 17.29
CA VAL A 287 13.24 -16.30 17.46
C VAL A 287 12.62 -15.91 16.12
N ARG A 288 13.43 -15.78 15.06
CA ARG A 288 12.96 -15.41 13.72
C ARG A 288 12.31 -16.59 13.01
N GLU A 289 12.83 -17.79 13.21
CA GLU A 289 12.23 -19.02 12.69
C GLU A 289 10.81 -19.19 13.22
N ARG A 290 10.60 -18.99 14.53
CA ARG A 290 9.28 -19.04 15.15
C ARG A 290 8.28 -18.09 14.48
N ALA A 291 8.69 -16.84 14.22
CA ALA A 291 7.85 -15.87 13.51
C ALA A 291 7.53 -16.33 12.08
N LYS A 292 8.53 -16.84 11.33
CA LYS A 292 8.32 -17.37 9.98
C LYS A 292 7.34 -18.54 9.94
N ARG A 293 7.42 -19.47 10.90
CA ARG A 293 6.51 -20.61 10.98
C ARG A 293 5.07 -20.20 11.27
N LEU A 294 4.86 -19.26 12.20
CA LEU A 294 3.52 -18.71 12.45
C LEU A 294 2.99 -17.97 11.22
N ILE A 295 3.81 -17.19 10.49
CA ILE A 295 3.40 -16.62 9.21
C ILE A 295 3.03 -17.71 8.19
N GLY A 296 3.78 -18.81 8.13
CA GLY A 296 3.44 -19.96 7.29
C GLY A 296 2.06 -20.54 7.61
N ALA A 297 1.68 -20.61 8.89
CA ALA A 297 0.35 -21.03 9.32
C ALA A 297 -0.73 -20.08 8.80
N LEU A 298 -0.55 -18.77 9.03
CA LEU A 298 -1.49 -17.74 8.58
C LEU A 298 -1.59 -17.65 7.06
N HIS A 299 -0.48 -17.89 6.35
CA HIS A 299 -0.50 -17.98 4.89
C HIS A 299 -1.40 -19.13 4.42
N ARG A 300 -1.35 -20.30 5.07
CA ARG A 300 -2.27 -21.41 4.75
C ARG A 300 -3.72 -21.00 4.96
N ASP A 301 -4.04 -20.39 6.10
CA ASP A 301 -5.40 -19.92 6.41
C ASP A 301 -5.94 -18.94 5.36
N LEU A 302 -5.11 -18.03 4.86
CA LEU A 302 -5.53 -16.98 3.94
C LEU A 302 -5.77 -17.46 2.50
N ARG A 303 -5.25 -18.64 2.10
CA ARG A 303 -5.36 -19.14 0.71
C ARG A 303 -6.79 -19.27 0.24
N ASP A 304 -7.70 -19.60 1.15
CA ASP A 304 -9.12 -19.81 0.85
C ASP A 304 -9.90 -18.49 0.70
N TYR A 305 -9.32 -17.37 1.12
CA TYR A 305 -9.99 -16.06 1.16
C TYR A 305 -9.39 -15.06 0.16
N ILE A 306 -8.07 -15.05 0.02
CA ILE A 306 -7.34 -14.10 -0.83
C ILE A 306 -6.23 -14.81 -1.64
N PRO A 307 -6.58 -15.81 -2.47
CA PRO A 307 -5.62 -16.60 -3.23
C PRO A 307 -4.75 -15.72 -4.12
N GLY A 308 -3.43 -15.87 -4.02
CA GLY A 308 -2.47 -15.10 -4.83
C GLY A 308 -2.26 -13.64 -4.42
N GLN A 309 -2.95 -13.15 -3.38
CA GLN A 309 -2.85 -11.78 -2.88
C GLN A 309 -2.09 -11.67 -1.54
N VAL A 310 -1.40 -12.74 -1.14
CA VAL A 310 -0.50 -12.76 0.02
C VAL A 310 0.95 -12.72 -0.46
N ALA A 311 1.77 -11.85 0.14
CA ALA A 311 3.16 -11.69 -0.25
C ALA A 311 4.11 -11.62 0.95
N ARG A 312 5.42 -11.68 0.68
CA ARG A 312 6.48 -11.39 1.65
C ARG A 312 7.01 -9.98 1.45
N TYR A 313 7.04 -9.18 2.51
CA TYR A 313 7.64 -7.84 2.49
C TYR A 313 9.17 -7.90 2.47
N ASP A 314 9.81 -6.84 1.98
CA ASP A 314 11.28 -6.76 1.91
C ASP A 314 11.90 -6.83 3.31
N ASP A 315 12.86 -7.73 3.50
CA ASP A 315 13.51 -7.99 4.78
C ASP A 315 14.85 -7.27 4.94
N THR A 316 15.07 -6.17 4.20
CA THR A 316 16.24 -5.32 4.39
C THR A 316 16.26 -4.78 5.81
N PHE A 317 17.32 -5.11 6.54
CA PHE A 317 17.48 -4.70 7.94
C PHE A 317 17.51 -3.18 8.09
N GLU A 318 16.56 -2.63 8.84
CA GLU A 318 16.51 -1.23 9.22
C GLU A 318 16.75 -1.11 10.73
N PRO A 319 17.98 -0.78 11.17
CA PRO A 319 18.36 -0.79 12.58
C PRO A 319 17.59 0.22 13.43
N ARG A 320 16.86 1.15 12.83
CA ARG A 320 16.04 2.13 13.54
C ARG A 320 14.56 1.75 13.66
N ALA A 321 14.13 0.69 12.97
CA ALA A 321 12.73 0.25 13.00
C ALA A 321 12.42 -0.54 14.26
N PHE A 322 11.20 -0.36 14.78
CA PHE A 322 10.74 -1.12 15.93
C PHE A 322 10.62 -2.60 15.59
N GLY A 323 10.09 -2.98 14.42
CA GLY A 323 9.96 -4.38 14.02
C GLY A 323 11.29 -5.16 14.12
N ASP A 324 12.33 -4.68 13.46
CA ASP A 324 13.68 -5.26 13.48
C ASP A 324 14.27 -5.31 14.90
N ASN A 325 14.07 -4.24 15.69
CA ASN A 325 14.59 -4.19 17.05
C ASN A 325 13.80 -5.09 18.01
N MET A 326 12.48 -5.22 17.90
CA MET A 326 11.69 -6.18 18.69
C MET A 326 12.18 -7.60 18.41
N GLN A 327 12.42 -7.93 17.14
CA GLN A 327 13.02 -9.19 16.73
C GLN A 327 14.40 -9.40 17.35
N ARG A 328 15.27 -8.39 17.26
CA ARG A 328 16.62 -8.40 17.84
C ARG A 328 16.61 -8.51 19.36
N TRP A 329 15.61 -7.92 20.01
CA TRP A 329 15.43 -7.96 21.45
C TRP A 329 14.75 -9.25 21.94
N GLY A 330 14.52 -10.23 21.06
CA GLY A 330 14.10 -11.59 21.43
C GLY A 330 12.61 -11.87 21.31
N THR A 331 11.81 -10.94 20.78
CA THR A 331 10.39 -11.16 20.51
C THR A 331 10.20 -11.67 19.08
N SER A 332 9.54 -12.82 18.90
CA SER A 332 9.19 -13.34 17.57
C SER A 332 8.19 -12.42 16.88
N THR A 333 8.70 -11.49 16.10
CA THR A 333 7.93 -10.37 15.57
C THR A 333 7.40 -10.72 14.18
N ILE A 334 6.11 -10.51 14.00
CA ILE A 334 5.39 -10.63 12.74
C ILE A 334 4.95 -9.24 12.35
N LEU A 335 5.43 -8.78 11.20
CA LEU A 335 4.94 -7.58 10.58
C LEU A 335 3.86 -7.95 9.56
N ILE A 336 2.72 -7.27 9.63
CA ILE A 336 1.59 -7.42 8.70
C ILE A 336 1.33 -6.07 8.05
N GLU A 337 1.43 -6.00 6.72
CA GLU A 337 1.08 -4.84 5.91
C GLU A 337 -0.28 -5.06 5.23
N SER A 338 -1.25 -4.21 5.55
CA SER A 338 -2.56 -4.20 4.88
C SER A 338 -2.51 -3.37 3.61
N GLY A 339 -2.56 -4.02 2.46
CA GLY A 339 -2.46 -3.37 1.15
C GLY A 339 -3.81 -3.00 0.55
N GLY A 340 -4.03 -3.43 -0.69
CA GLY A 340 -5.23 -3.15 -1.44
C GLY A 340 -6.02 -4.41 -1.75
N PHE A 341 -7.35 -4.27 -1.76
CA PHE A 341 -8.28 -5.29 -2.22
C PHE A 341 -9.37 -4.61 -3.04
N ARG A 342 -9.83 -5.28 -4.11
CA ARG A 342 -10.82 -4.71 -5.02
C ARG A 342 -12.12 -4.42 -4.26
N GLU A 343 -12.71 -3.25 -4.50
CA GLU A 343 -13.95 -2.80 -3.85
C GLU A 343 -13.89 -2.66 -2.31
N ASP A 344 -12.69 -2.69 -1.70
CA ASP A 344 -12.50 -2.55 -0.26
C ASP A 344 -11.80 -1.24 0.11
N THR A 345 -12.30 -0.13 -0.41
CA THR A 345 -11.72 1.21 -0.18
C THR A 345 -11.59 1.54 1.31
N GLU A 346 -12.62 1.22 2.10
CA GLU A 346 -12.66 1.44 3.54
C GLU A 346 -12.00 0.34 4.37
N LYS A 347 -11.33 -0.61 3.72
CA LYS A 347 -10.56 -1.69 4.33
C LYS A 347 -11.37 -2.58 5.30
N GLN A 348 -12.66 -2.72 5.06
CA GLN A 348 -13.56 -3.53 5.92
C GLN A 348 -13.36 -5.02 5.68
N TYR A 349 -13.08 -5.44 4.45
CA TYR A 349 -12.71 -6.83 4.18
C TYR A 349 -11.32 -7.15 4.75
N LEU A 350 -10.34 -6.26 4.58
CA LEU A 350 -9.03 -6.42 5.21
C LEU A 350 -9.10 -6.42 6.74
N ARG A 351 -9.97 -5.59 7.35
CA ARG A 351 -10.29 -5.63 8.79
C ARG A 351 -10.78 -7.02 9.23
N LYS A 352 -11.72 -7.61 8.47
CA LYS A 352 -12.20 -8.98 8.71
C LYS A 352 -11.10 -10.02 8.66
N LEU A 353 -10.19 -9.92 7.70
CA LEU A 353 -9.04 -10.83 7.61
C LEU A 353 -8.07 -10.65 8.79
N HIS A 354 -7.83 -9.41 9.24
CA HIS A 354 -7.04 -9.16 10.46
C HIS A 354 -7.68 -9.79 11.69
N PHE A 355 -8.99 -9.63 11.87
CA PHE A 355 -9.72 -10.29 12.96
C PHE A 355 -9.50 -11.81 12.93
N MET A 356 -9.73 -12.45 11.79
CA MET A 356 -9.48 -13.89 11.61
C MET A 356 -8.04 -14.28 11.91
N MET A 357 -7.06 -13.59 11.32
CA MET A 357 -5.63 -13.90 11.48
C MET A 357 -5.16 -13.77 12.94
N LEU A 358 -5.66 -12.78 13.68
CA LEU A 358 -5.30 -12.60 15.08
C LEU A 358 -5.88 -13.72 15.96
N LEU A 359 -7.14 -14.11 15.75
CA LEU A 359 -7.74 -15.24 16.47
C LEU A 359 -7.08 -16.59 16.13
N SER A 360 -6.78 -16.83 14.84
CA SER A 360 -5.97 -17.98 14.41
C SER A 360 -4.60 -17.97 15.10
N SER A 361 -3.94 -16.81 15.16
CA SER A 361 -2.64 -16.68 15.83
C SER A 361 -2.71 -17.03 17.31
N PHE A 362 -3.75 -16.62 18.02
CA PHE A 362 -3.93 -16.97 19.43
C PHE A 362 -4.03 -18.48 19.61
N THR A 363 -4.77 -19.16 18.74
CA THR A 363 -4.88 -20.62 18.74
C THR A 363 -3.52 -21.28 18.52
N TYR A 364 -2.82 -20.90 17.44
CA TYR A 364 -1.54 -21.49 17.11
C TYR A 364 -0.50 -21.27 18.21
N ILE A 365 -0.48 -20.09 18.83
CA ILE A 365 0.46 -19.78 19.91
C ILE A 365 0.10 -20.55 21.20
N ALA A 366 -1.19 -20.58 21.56
CA ALA A 366 -1.65 -21.27 22.76
C ALA A 366 -1.30 -22.76 22.72
N ARG A 367 -1.44 -23.39 21.54
CA ARG A 367 -1.23 -24.83 21.34
C ARG A 367 0.17 -25.21 20.84
N ASP A 368 1.03 -24.23 20.55
CA ASP A 368 2.33 -24.43 19.88
C ASP A 368 2.25 -25.11 18.50
N GLU A 369 1.07 -25.10 17.87
CA GLU A 369 0.81 -25.74 16.57
C GLU A 369 1.60 -25.10 15.42
N TYR A 370 2.06 -23.84 15.57
CA TYR A 370 2.95 -23.21 14.60
C TYR A 370 4.29 -23.97 14.48
N ALA A 371 4.73 -24.73 15.49
CA ALA A 371 6.04 -25.39 15.50
C ALA A 371 6.18 -26.43 14.38
N ASP A 372 5.08 -27.08 14.01
CA ASP A 372 5.05 -28.15 13.00
C ASP A 372 4.88 -27.62 11.56
N VAL A 373 4.71 -26.31 11.40
CA VAL A 373 4.55 -25.68 10.07
C VAL A 373 5.89 -25.66 9.34
N ASP A 374 5.91 -26.19 8.12
CA ASP A 374 7.10 -26.16 7.26
C ASP A 374 7.50 -24.70 6.97
N LEU A 375 8.78 -24.41 7.11
CA LEU A 375 9.35 -23.10 6.82
C LEU A 375 9.17 -22.70 5.34
N GLN A 376 9.04 -23.67 4.43
CA GLN A 376 8.77 -23.39 3.01
C GLN A 376 7.49 -22.58 2.80
N GLU A 377 6.48 -22.74 3.65
CA GLU A 377 5.23 -21.96 3.57
C GLU A 377 5.46 -20.44 3.63
N TYR A 378 6.49 -20.01 4.35
CA TYR A 378 6.93 -18.61 4.39
C TYR A 378 7.91 -18.28 3.26
N LEU A 379 8.81 -19.20 2.92
CA LEU A 379 9.86 -18.94 1.94
C LEU A 379 9.32 -18.83 0.50
N ASP A 380 8.22 -19.53 0.23
CA ASP A 380 7.53 -19.57 -1.07
C ASP A 380 6.58 -18.38 -1.30
N LEU A 381 6.36 -17.53 -0.28
CA LEU A 381 5.60 -16.31 -0.46
C LEU A 381 6.26 -15.43 -1.54
N PRO A 382 5.49 -14.96 -2.54
CA PRO A 382 6.02 -14.10 -3.59
C PRO A 382 6.50 -12.77 -3.00
N MET A 383 7.50 -12.16 -3.64
CA MET A 383 8.02 -10.88 -3.15
C MET A 383 7.03 -9.76 -3.42
N ASN A 384 6.76 -8.96 -2.39
CA ASN A 384 5.91 -7.79 -2.46
C ASN A 384 6.64 -6.65 -3.18
N ARG A 385 6.01 -6.06 -4.22
CA ARG A 385 6.63 -5.04 -5.06
C ARG A 385 5.84 -3.74 -5.03
N PHE A 386 6.53 -2.67 -4.64
CA PHE A 386 5.99 -1.33 -4.76
C PHE A 386 5.74 -1.01 -6.24
N ASN A 387 4.65 -0.30 -6.52
CA ASN A 387 4.20 0.00 -7.88
C ASN A 387 3.94 -1.26 -8.74
N GLY A 388 3.65 -2.41 -8.12
CA GLY A 388 3.35 -3.66 -8.81
C GLY A 388 2.00 -3.66 -9.53
N VAL A 389 1.07 -2.77 -9.14
CA VAL A 389 -0.22 -2.59 -9.86
C VAL A 389 -0.53 -1.11 -10.14
N PHE A 390 -1.43 -0.90 -11.09
CA PHE A 390 -1.97 0.41 -11.47
C PHE A 390 -3.46 0.55 -11.13
N GLY A 391 -3.94 1.78 -10.98
CA GLY A 391 -5.37 2.03 -10.78
C GLY A 391 -6.18 1.78 -12.04
N TYR A 392 -5.72 2.30 -13.19
CA TYR A 392 -6.37 2.10 -14.48
C TYR A 392 -5.32 1.91 -15.57
N VAL A 393 -5.51 0.97 -16.51
CA VAL A 393 -4.63 0.83 -17.68
C VAL A 393 -5.43 0.85 -18.99
N LEU A 394 -5.06 1.73 -19.91
CA LEU A 394 -5.48 1.68 -21.31
C LEU A 394 -4.42 0.88 -22.09
N ARG A 395 -4.77 -0.33 -22.54
CA ARG A 395 -3.85 -1.26 -23.20
C ARG A 395 -3.82 -1.07 -24.71
N ASN A 396 -2.67 -1.20 -25.35
CA ASN A 396 -2.54 -1.37 -26.81
C ASN A 396 -3.09 -0.22 -27.68
N GLY A 397 -3.22 0.99 -27.12
CA GLY A 397 -3.77 2.15 -27.83
C GLY A 397 -2.79 2.74 -28.84
N SER A 398 -3.30 3.26 -29.97
CA SER A 398 -2.53 4.07 -30.92
C SER A 398 -2.49 5.52 -30.41
N VAL A 399 -1.51 5.84 -29.57
CA VAL A 399 -1.34 7.13 -28.91
C VAL A 399 -0.76 8.15 -29.86
N VAL A 400 -1.41 9.30 -29.98
CA VAL A 400 -0.92 10.44 -30.77
C VAL A 400 -0.50 11.57 -29.82
N PRO A 401 0.82 11.82 -29.68
CA PRO A 401 1.32 12.88 -28.81
C PRO A 401 0.88 14.27 -29.24
N ASP A 402 0.73 15.15 -28.26
CA ASP A 402 0.67 16.59 -28.49
C ASP A 402 1.96 17.04 -29.18
N ALA A 403 1.83 18.03 -30.07
CA ALA A 403 3.00 18.65 -30.68
C ALA A 403 3.89 19.21 -29.56
N GLN A 404 5.08 18.64 -29.38
CA GLN A 404 6.01 19.15 -28.38
C GLN A 404 6.29 20.62 -28.69
N VAL A 405 5.91 21.51 -27.77
CA VAL A 405 6.46 22.86 -27.74
C VAL A 405 7.94 22.67 -27.47
N THR A 406 8.74 22.70 -28.53
CA THR A 406 10.20 22.75 -28.43
C THR A 406 10.54 24.09 -27.79
N ALA A 407 10.59 24.10 -26.46
CA ALA A 407 11.32 25.11 -25.74
C ALA A 407 12.75 25.05 -26.27
N GLN A 408 13.19 26.13 -26.92
CA GLN A 408 14.55 26.27 -27.42
C GLN A 408 15.54 26.07 -26.25
N SER A 409 16.12 24.89 -26.17
CA SER A 409 17.30 24.65 -25.35
C SER A 409 18.49 25.29 -26.07
N SER A 410 18.83 26.50 -25.64
CA SER A 410 20.13 27.09 -25.89
C SER A 410 21.20 26.22 -25.23
N THR A 411 21.97 25.49 -26.05
CA THR A 411 23.37 25.10 -25.86
C THR A 411 23.85 25.00 -24.40
N VAL A 412 23.84 23.78 -23.85
CA VAL A 412 24.77 23.39 -22.79
C VAL A 412 25.48 22.13 -23.25
N GLY A 413 26.79 22.26 -23.47
CA GLY A 413 27.64 21.22 -24.01
C GLY A 413 27.69 19.97 -23.13
N HIS A 414 27.63 18.82 -23.79
CA HIS A 414 28.00 17.52 -23.25
C HIS A 414 29.34 17.60 -22.51
N ARG A 415 29.35 17.23 -21.23
CA ARG A 415 30.51 16.62 -20.60
C ARG A 415 30.11 15.23 -20.13
N ASP A 416 30.53 14.24 -20.91
CA ASP A 416 30.57 12.86 -20.48
C ASP A 416 31.46 12.73 -19.23
N ARG A 417 30.94 12.02 -18.22
CA ARG A 417 31.75 11.45 -17.15
C ARG A 417 31.54 9.94 -17.15
N GLN A 418 32.45 9.24 -17.80
CA GLN A 418 32.77 7.85 -17.46
C GLN A 418 33.78 7.82 -16.30
N SER A 419 33.52 6.89 -15.40
CA SER A 419 34.34 6.44 -14.28
C SER A 419 35.65 5.77 -14.71
N GLY A 420 36.74 5.91 -13.93
CA GLY A 420 37.88 4.99 -14.00
C GLY A 420 39.25 5.50 -13.50
N SER A 421 39.57 5.16 -12.25
CA SER A 421 40.87 4.91 -11.57
C SER A 421 42.25 5.41 -12.08
N SER A 422 43.01 5.94 -11.10
CA SER A 422 44.45 5.78 -10.79
C SER A 422 45.55 6.05 -11.83
N GLY A 423 46.47 6.97 -11.49
CA GLY A 423 47.83 7.03 -12.04
C GLY A 423 48.52 8.39 -11.87
N SER A 424 49.59 8.45 -11.09
CA SER A 424 50.45 9.64 -10.82
C SER A 424 51.33 10.05 -12.03
N PRO A 425 52.00 11.23 -12.00
CA PRO A 425 52.20 12.08 -13.18
C PRO A 425 53.61 12.03 -13.77
N SER A 426 53.77 12.40 -15.06
CA SER A 426 55.00 13.05 -15.52
C SER A 426 54.86 13.87 -16.81
N ARG A 427 55.32 15.12 -16.71
CA ARG A 427 56.21 15.88 -17.62
C ARG A 427 55.83 16.18 -19.09
N THR A 428 55.89 17.50 -19.32
CA THR A 428 56.61 18.25 -20.37
C THR A 428 55.96 18.48 -21.74
N GLY A 429 55.88 19.76 -22.12
CA GLY A 429 56.08 20.19 -23.51
C GLY A 429 55.05 21.16 -24.10
N THR A 430 55.15 22.46 -23.80
CA THR A 430 54.95 23.54 -24.79
C THR A 430 56.13 23.52 -25.79
N PRO A 431 56.12 24.19 -26.97
CA PRO A 431 55.37 25.42 -27.30
C PRO A 431 54.85 25.59 -28.75
N ALA A 432 54.16 26.73 -28.97
CA ALA A 432 54.14 27.56 -30.20
C ALA A 432 53.52 26.95 -31.47
N SER A 433 52.96 27.67 -32.44
CA SER A 433 52.63 29.08 -32.71
C SER A 433 51.76 29.03 -33.98
N ASP A 434 50.80 29.94 -34.17
CA ASP A 434 50.85 30.88 -35.29
C ASP A 434 49.53 31.62 -35.54
N ARG A 435 49.75 32.89 -35.89
CA ARG A 435 48.80 33.91 -36.30
C ARG A 435 48.18 33.57 -37.66
N ALA A 436 46.95 33.99 -37.89
CA ALA A 436 46.65 34.98 -38.94
C ALA A 436 45.20 35.45 -38.85
N ALA A 437 45.04 36.76 -38.95
CA ALA A 437 43.78 37.47 -39.08
C ALA A 437 43.30 37.48 -40.53
N SER A 438 41.99 37.59 -40.73
CA SER A 438 41.42 38.39 -41.82
C SER A 438 40.00 38.82 -41.47
N GLU A 439 39.86 40.13 -41.27
CA GLU A 439 38.58 40.86 -41.28
C GLU A 439 37.97 40.87 -42.69
N GLN A 440 36.64 40.95 -42.76
CA GLN A 440 35.85 41.97 -43.47
C GLN A 440 34.60 41.39 -44.13
N GLY A 441 33.50 42.15 -44.02
CA GLY A 441 32.41 42.13 -45.00
C GLY A 441 31.03 41.97 -44.39
N GLY A 442 30.40 43.07 -43.99
CA GLY A 442 28.98 43.08 -43.65
C GLY A 442 28.09 42.87 -44.87
N THR A 443 26.84 42.47 -44.62
CA THR A 443 25.66 43.11 -45.22
C THR A 443 24.41 42.69 -44.48
N ASP A 444 23.65 43.73 -44.16
CA ASP A 444 22.31 43.76 -43.60
C ASP A 444 21.31 43.15 -44.60
N ARG A 445 20.57 42.12 -44.21
CA ARG A 445 19.36 41.65 -44.90
C ARG A 445 18.35 41.10 -43.89
N THR A 446 17.34 41.91 -43.62
CA THR A 446 16.02 41.50 -43.13
C THR A 446 15.48 40.28 -43.90
N PRO A 447 15.02 39.20 -43.24
CA PRO A 447 14.31 38.14 -43.92
C PRO A 447 12.83 38.53 -44.04
N ALA A 448 12.38 38.62 -45.29
CA ALA A 448 10.98 38.68 -45.65
C ALA A 448 10.23 37.42 -45.19
N SER A 449 9.05 37.65 -44.63
CA SER A 449 8.06 36.63 -44.29
C SER A 449 7.58 35.91 -45.56
N ASN A 450 8.05 34.68 -45.76
CA ASN A 450 7.38 33.73 -46.65
C ASN A 450 6.71 32.66 -45.78
N ALA A 451 5.39 32.77 -45.68
CA ALA A 451 4.52 31.68 -45.25
C ALA A 451 4.64 30.54 -46.26
N ALA A 452 5.47 29.55 -45.93
CA ALA A 452 5.47 28.26 -46.60
C ALA A 452 4.51 27.35 -45.84
N THR A 453 3.33 27.12 -46.43
CA THR A 453 2.45 25.99 -46.10
C THR A 453 3.19 24.70 -46.47
N GLY A 454 3.96 24.16 -45.52
CA GLY A 454 4.52 22.82 -45.61
C GLY A 454 3.41 21.77 -45.54
N PRO A 455 3.64 20.55 -46.08
CA PRO A 455 2.68 19.46 -46.00
C PRO A 455 2.41 19.14 -44.53
N SER A 456 1.13 19.00 -44.18
CA SER A 456 0.67 18.43 -42.91
C SER A 456 1.44 17.12 -42.66
N SER A 457 2.43 17.15 -41.77
CA SER A 457 3.08 15.93 -41.30
C SER A 457 1.99 15.10 -40.65
N ALA A 458 1.65 13.95 -41.23
CA ALA A 458 0.75 13.00 -40.58
C ALA A 458 1.21 12.82 -39.13
N ALA A 459 0.30 13.06 -38.20
CA ALA A 459 0.63 12.97 -36.78
C ALA A 459 1.14 11.54 -36.50
N ILE A 460 2.36 11.43 -36.02
CA ILE A 460 2.98 10.14 -35.73
C ILE A 460 2.22 9.53 -34.54
N SER A 461 1.77 8.29 -34.68
CA SER A 461 1.15 7.53 -33.60
C SER A 461 2.04 6.37 -33.14
N PHE A 462 1.88 5.97 -31.88
CA PHE A 462 2.66 4.91 -31.26
C PHE A 462 1.72 3.92 -30.55
N LYS A 463 1.91 2.62 -30.74
CA LYS A 463 1.19 1.60 -29.96
C LYS A 463 1.79 1.56 -28.55
N LEU A 464 1.01 1.98 -27.54
CA LEU A 464 1.46 2.13 -26.15
C LEU A 464 0.36 1.71 -25.18
N ASP A 465 0.77 1.26 -23.99
CA ASP A 465 -0.08 1.24 -22.82
C ASP A 465 0.03 2.58 -22.06
N LEU A 466 -1.08 3.03 -21.47
CA LEU A 466 -1.15 4.21 -20.61
C LEU A 466 -1.64 3.78 -19.23
N ALA A 467 -0.81 3.94 -18.21
CA ALA A 467 -1.10 3.46 -16.87
C ALA A 467 -1.30 4.61 -15.88
N PHE A 468 -2.41 4.58 -15.15
CA PHE A 468 -2.85 5.65 -14.26
C PHE A 468 -2.91 5.17 -12.82
N ARG A 469 -2.61 6.06 -11.87
CA ARG A 469 -2.84 5.83 -10.44
C ARG A 469 -3.68 6.95 -9.86
N ALA A 470 -4.56 6.57 -8.95
CA ALA A 470 -5.30 7.49 -8.12
C ALA A 470 -4.46 7.88 -6.89
N GLN A 471 -4.49 9.16 -6.53
CA GLN A 471 -4.02 9.66 -5.26
C GLN A 471 -5.22 10.18 -4.48
N GLU A 472 -5.32 9.79 -3.21
CA GLU A 472 -6.31 10.34 -2.30
C GLU A 472 -5.98 11.80 -2.00
N VAL A 473 -7.00 12.66 -2.11
CA VAL A 473 -6.97 14.03 -1.60
C VAL A 473 -7.88 14.06 -0.40
N LEU A 474 -7.37 14.58 0.72
CA LEU A 474 -8.11 14.66 1.98
C LEU A 474 -8.69 16.06 2.20
N ASN A 475 -9.81 16.13 2.91
CA ASN A 475 -10.43 17.38 3.34
C ASN A 475 -9.74 17.92 4.61
N GLN A 476 -10.22 19.05 5.14
CA GLN A 476 -9.67 19.69 6.34
C GLN A 476 -9.86 18.87 7.63
N ARG A 477 -10.72 17.85 7.62
CA ARG A 477 -10.94 16.89 8.72
C ARG A 477 -10.08 15.62 8.56
N ALA A 478 -9.21 15.60 7.55
CA ALA A 478 -8.40 14.45 7.18
C ALA A 478 -9.25 13.21 6.85
N GLU A 479 -10.35 13.43 6.11
CA GLU A 479 -11.21 12.39 5.52
C GLU A 479 -11.07 12.44 3.98
N LEU A 480 -11.39 11.35 3.29
CA LEU A 480 -11.36 11.30 1.82
C LEU A 480 -12.28 12.37 1.19
N ASP A 481 -11.71 13.23 0.37
CA ASP A 481 -12.41 14.31 -0.35
C ASP A 481 -12.71 13.91 -1.80
N ARG A 482 -11.68 13.42 -2.49
CA ARG A 482 -11.71 12.99 -3.89
C ARG A 482 -10.45 12.20 -4.25
N TYR A 483 -10.45 11.62 -5.45
CA TYR A 483 -9.25 11.07 -6.07
C TYR A 483 -8.68 12.03 -7.13
N SER A 484 -7.37 12.19 -7.13
CA SER A 484 -6.61 12.82 -8.23
C SER A 484 -5.92 11.72 -9.02
N TRP A 485 -6.27 11.58 -10.30
CA TRP A 485 -5.70 10.57 -11.17
C TRP A 485 -4.48 11.12 -11.89
N ARG A 486 -3.45 10.29 -12.07
CA ARG A 486 -2.24 10.70 -12.79
C ARG A 486 -1.72 9.59 -13.68
N LEU A 487 -1.37 9.97 -14.90
CA LEU A 487 -0.59 9.12 -15.80
C LEU A 487 0.76 8.85 -15.12
N SER A 488 0.95 7.61 -14.69
CA SER A 488 2.07 7.18 -13.87
C SER A 488 3.13 6.46 -14.68
N ASP A 489 2.74 5.81 -15.77
CA ASP A 489 3.65 5.16 -16.71
C ASP A 489 3.08 5.14 -18.13
N VAL A 490 3.97 5.05 -19.12
CA VAL A 490 3.67 5.02 -20.56
C VAL A 490 4.67 4.11 -21.25
N GLY A 491 4.20 3.11 -21.99
CA GLY A 491 5.09 2.18 -22.69
C GLY A 491 4.53 0.78 -22.74
N ASP A 492 5.39 -0.20 -22.53
CA ASP A 492 5.00 -1.59 -22.33
C ASP A 492 4.84 -1.84 -20.83
N VAL A 493 3.60 -1.81 -20.34
CA VAL A 493 3.27 -2.15 -18.95
C VAL A 493 2.57 -3.51 -18.86
N SER A 494 2.70 -4.37 -19.88
CA SER A 494 1.98 -5.65 -20.02
C SER A 494 2.21 -6.64 -18.88
N THR A 495 3.31 -6.50 -18.14
CA THR A 495 3.66 -7.36 -17.00
C THR A 495 3.06 -6.89 -15.67
N PHE A 496 2.36 -5.76 -15.63
CA PHE A 496 1.78 -5.20 -14.42
C PHE A 496 0.27 -5.46 -14.35
N GLY A 497 -0.21 -5.76 -13.15
CA GLY A 497 -1.63 -5.84 -12.86
C GLY A 497 -2.30 -4.46 -12.74
N SER A 498 -3.62 -4.45 -12.66
CA SER A 498 -4.39 -3.22 -12.47
C SER A 498 -5.75 -3.46 -11.81
N TYR A 499 -6.26 -2.45 -11.11
CA TYR A 499 -7.65 -2.45 -10.67
C TYR A 499 -8.57 -2.43 -11.89
N ASP A 500 -8.43 -1.46 -12.78
CA ASP A 500 -9.26 -1.41 -13.98
C ASP A 500 -8.41 -1.43 -15.24
N GLU A 501 -8.91 -2.06 -16.30
CA GLU A 501 -8.27 -2.04 -17.60
C GLU A 501 -9.26 -1.95 -18.74
N PHE A 502 -8.79 -1.37 -19.85
CA PHE A 502 -9.51 -1.32 -21.12
C PHE A 502 -8.57 -1.68 -22.26
N ASN A 503 -8.96 -2.68 -23.06
CA ASN A 503 -8.26 -3.00 -24.29
C ASN A 503 -8.56 -1.94 -25.37
N ALA A 504 -7.63 -1.02 -25.57
CA ALA A 504 -7.69 0.06 -26.54
C ALA A 504 -7.05 -0.33 -27.90
N GLU A 505 -6.88 -1.62 -28.19
CA GLU A 505 -6.47 -2.06 -29.53
C GLU A 505 -7.43 -1.55 -30.61
N GLY A 506 -6.88 -0.97 -31.67
CA GLY A 506 -7.66 -0.33 -32.74
C GLY A 506 -8.19 1.07 -32.40
N PHE A 507 -8.02 1.56 -31.17
CA PHE A 507 -8.35 2.94 -30.81
C PHE A 507 -7.18 3.88 -31.05
N GLU A 508 -7.46 5.00 -31.71
CA GLU A 508 -6.60 6.17 -31.70
C GLU A 508 -6.88 7.01 -30.43
N ILE A 509 -5.82 7.31 -29.67
CA ILE A 509 -5.90 8.04 -28.40
C ILE A 509 -5.26 9.41 -28.55
N ARG A 510 -6.03 10.46 -28.25
CA ARG A 510 -5.60 11.87 -28.33
C ARG A 510 -5.96 12.65 -27.08
N ASN A 511 -5.14 13.65 -26.76
CA ASN A 511 -5.54 14.67 -25.81
C ASN A 511 -6.74 15.47 -26.36
N MET A 512 -7.70 15.80 -25.50
CA MET A 512 -8.85 16.60 -25.91
C MET A 512 -8.51 18.10 -25.92
N LYS A 513 -9.33 18.90 -26.61
CA LYS A 513 -9.13 20.35 -26.73
C LYS A 513 -9.70 21.09 -25.51
N VAL A 514 -9.12 22.25 -25.24
CA VAL A 514 -9.69 23.23 -24.31
C VAL A 514 -10.79 24.01 -24.99
N TYR A 515 -11.95 24.10 -24.36
CA TYR A 515 -13.02 24.99 -24.84
C TYR A 515 -12.56 26.45 -24.75
N PRO A 516 -12.73 27.27 -25.80
CA PRO A 516 -12.15 28.62 -25.82
C PRO A 516 -12.69 29.55 -24.74
N GLU A 517 -13.97 29.42 -24.40
CA GLU A 517 -14.62 30.30 -23.42
C GLU A 517 -14.41 29.80 -21.98
N ILE A 518 -14.40 30.76 -21.04
CA ILE A 518 -14.36 30.50 -19.61
C ILE A 518 -15.76 30.71 -19.06
N PHE A 519 -16.29 29.72 -18.34
CA PHE A 519 -17.62 29.79 -17.73
C PHE A 519 -17.57 30.51 -16.39
N ALA A 520 -18.66 31.21 -16.06
CA ALA A 520 -18.77 31.97 -14.81
C ALA A 520 -18.72 31.08 -13.55
N SER A 521 -19.13 29.82 -13.65
CA SER A 521 -19.07 28.81 -12.58
C SER A 521 -19.20 27.40 -13.16
N LEU A 522 -19.00 26.38 -12.30
CA LEU A 522 -19.31 25.00 -12.65
C LEU A 522 -20.80 24.81 -12.99
N ASP A 523 -21.71 25.43 -12.23
CA ASP A 523 -23.16 25.32 -12.47
C ASP A 523 -23.54 25.80 -13.88
N VAL A 524 -22.98 26.94 -14.30
CA VAL A 524 -23.23 27.50 -15.66
C VAL A 524 -22.68 26.59 -16.75
N LEU A 525 -21.55 25.91 -16.52
CA LEU A 525 -21.01 24.90 -17.43
C LEU A 525 -21.95 23.68 -17.51
N LEU A 526 -22.48 23.21 -16.38
CA LEU A 526 -23.35 22.03 -16.32
C LEU A 526 -24.72 22.27 -16.99
N GLU A 527 -25.16 23.52 -17.12
CA GLU A 527 -26.34 23.91 -17.91
C GLU A 527 -26.13 23.85 -19.43
N GLN A 528 -24.88 23.76 -19.90
CA GLN A 528 -24.56 23.68 -21.33
C GLN A 528 -24.79 22.28 -21.89
N ASP A 529 -24.94 22.18 -23.22
CA ASP A 529 -24.88 20.91 -23.94
C ASP A 529 -23.41 20.43 -24.09
N TRP A 530 -22.79 20.10 -22.97
CA TRP A 530 -21.43 19.60 -22.92
C TRP A 530 -21.26 18.28 -23.70
N ARG A 531 -22.33 17.48 -23.87
CA ARG A 531 -22.30 16.25 -24.69
C ARG A 531 -21.98 16.55 -26.15
N ARG A 532 -22.60 17.60 -26.70
CA ARG A 532 -22.26 18.11 -28.03
C ARG A 532 -20.82 18.60 -28.09
N LEU A 533 -20.33 19.28 -27.05
CA LEU A 533 -18.95 19.79 -27.01
C LEU A 533 -17.92 18.67 -26.94
N LEU A 534 -18.18 17.60 -26.18
CA LEU A 534 -17.36 16.38 -26.14
C LEU A 534 -17.23 15.75 -27.54
N ARG A 535 -18.34 15.63 -28.28
CA ARG A 535 -18.35 15.13 -29.66
C ARG A 535 -17.56 16.02 -30.64
N GLN A 536 -17.44 17.31 -30.34
CA GLN A 536 -16.59 18.24 -31.09
C GLN A 536 -15.10 18.16 -30.68
N GLY A 537 -14.77 17.31 -29.72
CA GLY A 537 -13.40 17.05 -29.25
C GLY A 537 -12.95 17.96 -28.10
N PHE A 538 -13.86 18.71 -27.47
CA PHE A 538 -13.55 19.50 -26.27
C PHE A 538 -13.71 18.64 -25.02
N GLY A 539 -12.66 18.53 -24.20
CA GLY A 539 -12.65 17.73 -22.97
C GLY A 539 -12.12 18.49 -21.76
N TYR A 540 -11.70 19.75 -21.95
CA TYR A 540 -11.29 20.65 -20.87
C TYR A 540 -12.15 21.91 -20.91
N PHE A 541 -12.72 22.25 -19.77
CA PHE A 541 -13.57 23.44 -19.61
C PHE A 541 -13.05 24.28 -18.46
N ARG A 542 -12.86 25.58 -18.69
CA ARG A 542 -12.35 26.50 -17.67
C ARG A 542 -13.50 27.20 -16.97
N VAL A 543 -13.41 27.32 -15.65
CA VAL A 543 -14.40 28.02 -14.83
C VAL A 543 -13.72 29.04 -13.91
N TYR A 544 -14.42 30.13 -13.62
CA TYR A 544 -14.12 30.94 -12.44
C TYR A 544 -14.61 30.20 -11.19
N ALA A 545 -13.79 30.09 -10.16
CA ALA A 545 -14.13 29.37 -8.93
C ALA A 545 -13.72 30.17 -7.69
N LEU A 546 -14.71 30.55 -6.88
CA LEU A 546 -14.47 31.09 -5.53
C LEU A 546 -14.08 29.97 -4.55
N GLU A 547 -14.56 28.75 -4.79
CA GLU A 547 -14.27 27.55 -4.00
C GLU A 547 -13.67 26.46 -4.90
N PRO A 548 -12.36 26.51 -5.21
CA PRO A 548 -11.71 25.56 -6.12
C PRO A 548 -11.88 24.10 -5.70
N ASP A 549 -11.78 23.80 -4.39
CA ASP A 549 -11.92 22.44 -3.89
C ASP A 549 -13.34 21.88 -4.10
N ARG A 550 -14.38 22.72 -3.94
CA ARG A 550 -15.76 22.34 -4.26
C ARG A 550 -15.90 21.98 -5.73
N VAL A 551 -15.38 22.83 -6.61
CA VAL A 551 -15.43 22.61 -8.06
C VAL A 551 -14.73 21.29 -8.43
N GLN A 552 -13.53 21.04 -7.91
CA GLN A 552 -12.79 19.81 -8.21
C GLN A 552 -13.49 18.56 -7.67
N ARG A 553 -14.10 18.63 -6.48
CA ARG A 553 -14.93 17.54 -5.93
C ARG A 553 -16.14 17.22 -6.81
N GLU A 554 -16.91 18.23 -7.19
CA GLU A 554 -18.13 18.04 -7.98
C GLU A 554 -17.80 17.58 -9.42
N ALA A 555 -16.63 17.97 -9.93
CA ALA A 555 -16.18 17.60 -11.27
C ALA A 555 -15.63 16.18 -11.39
N GLN A 556 -15.31 15.50 -10.29
CA GLN A 556 -14.56 14.23 -10.31
C GLN A 556 -15.26 13.08 -11.06
N ASN A 557 -16.58 13.13 -11.21
CA ASN A 557 -17.35 12.09 -11.92
C ASN A 557 -17.84 12.56 -13.30
N LEU A 558 -17.39 13.73 -13.77
CA LEU A 558 -17.77 14.25 -15.07
C LEU A 558 -16.94 13.60 -16.19
N PRO A 559 -17.50 13.44 -17.40
CA PRO A 559 -16.80 12.89 -18.56
C PRO A 559 -15.82 13.89 -19.22
N PHE A 560 -15.32 14.86 -18.45
CA PHE A 560 -14.40 15.90 -18.88
C PHE A 560 -13.67 16.49 -17.67
N ARG A 561 -12.63 17.27 -17.95
CA ARG A 561 -11.84 17.97 -16.95
C ARG A 561 -12.31 19.40 -16.78
N VAL A 562 -12.48 19.81 -15.52
CA VAL A 562 -12.73 21.20 -15.15
C VAL A 562 -11.43 21.81 -14.66
N LEU A 563 -11.02 22.90 -15.30
CA LEU A 563 -9.82 23.66 -15.01
C LEU A 563 -10.20 25.00 -14.39
N LEU A 564 -9.34 25.53 -13.53
CA LEU A 564 -9.45 26.93 -13.10
C LEU A 564 -9.02 27.87 -14.24
N GLU A 565 -9.40 29.15 -14.15
CA GLU A 565 -9.19 30.18 -15.20
C GLU A 565 -7.78 30.18 -15.86
N ASN A 566 -6.73 29.98 -15.06
CA ASN A 566 -5.33 30.06 -15.47
C ASN A 566 -4.67 28.68 -15.63
N GLU A 567 -5.39 27.60 -15.40
CA GLU A 567 -4.87 26.25 -15.56
C GLU A 567 -4.84 25.84 -17.03
N LEU A 568 -3.80 25.09 -17.39
CA LEU A 568 -3.62 24.54 -18.72
C LEU A 568 -3.77 23.01 -18.64
N PRO A 569 -4.27 22.37 -19.71
CA PRO A 569 -4.26 20.92 -19.79
C PRO A 569 -2.81 20.41 -19.74
N PRO A 570 -2.57 19.20 -19.20
CA PRO A 570 -1.25 18.59 -19.26
C PRO A 570 -0.87 18.30 -20.71
N VAL A 571 0.43 18.38 -21.00
CA VAL A 571 0.99 17.88 -22.27
C VAL A 571 0.85 16.37 -22.29
N PHE A 572 0.37 15.81 -23.41
CA PHE A 572 0.12 14.38 -23.54
C PHE A 572 1.03 13.72 -24.60
N PRO A 573 1.55 12.50 -24.34
CA PRO A 573 1.64 11.87 -23.04
C PRO A 573 2.66 12.61 -22.15
N GLY A 574 2.30 12.83 -20.89
CA GLY A 574 3.16 13.48 -19.89
C GLY A 574 2.92 12.90 -18.50
N ILE A 575 3.95 12.25 -17.95
CA ILE A 575 3.90 11.64 -16.61
C ILE A 575 3.54 12.69 -15.56
N GLY A 576 2.69 12.30 -14.61
CA GLY A 576 2.14 13.17 -13.57
C GLY A 576 0.93 14.00 -14.00
N GLY A 577 0.62 14.06 -15.30
CA GLY A 577 -0.57 14.74 -15.81
C GLY A 577 -1.86 13.96 -15.58
N ASP A 578 -2.98 14.68 -15.52
CA ASP A 578 -4.35 14.13 -15.43
C ASP A 578 -5.15 14.53 -16.68
N PRO A 579 -4.96 13.82 -17.80
CA PRO A 579 -5.50 14.24 -19.09
C PRO A 579 -6.98 13.82 -19.27
N ALA A 580 -7.72 14.64 -20.03
CA ALA A 580 -8.93 14.21 -20.74
C ALA A 580 -8.53 13.65 -22.11
N LEU A 581 -8.78 12.37 -22.34
CA LEU A 581 -8.40 11.67 -23.56
C LEU A 581 -9.63 11.28 -24.36
N SER A 582 -9.57 11.48 -25.69
CA SER A 582 -10.52 10.92 -26.64
C SER A 582 -9.95 9.61 -27.18
N LEU A 583 -10.74 8.55 -27.14
CA LEU A 583 -10.41 7.24 -27.72
C LEU A 583 -11.40 6.95 -28.85
N GLN A 584 -10.93 6.95 -30.10
CA GLN A 584 -11.78 6.72 -31.28
C GLN A 584 -11.33 5.46 -32.01
N HIS A 585 -12.26 4.55 -32.27
CA HIS A 585 -12.01 3.34 -33.04
C HIS A 585 -12.52 3.48 -34.47
N GLU A 586 -11.91 2.75 -35.41
CA GLU A 586 -12.26 2.79 -36.84
C GLU A 586 -13.71 2.35 -37.14
N ASP A 587 -14.31 1.56 -36.24
CA ASP A 587 -15.70 1.09 -36.32
C ASP A 587 -16.74 2.12 -35.83
N GLY A 588 -16.30 3.31 -35.41
CA GLY A 588 -17.17 4.38 -34.94
C GLY A 588 -17.47 4.37 -33.44
N ARG A 589 -16.89 3.44 -32.65
CA ARG A 589 -16.92 3.54 -31.19
C ARG A 589 -16.07 4.73 -30.73
N HIS A 590 -16.60 5.50 -29.78
CA HIS A 590 -15.93 6.67 -29.21
C HIS A 590 -16.08 6.67 -27.69
N TYR A 591 -14.96 6.81 -26.98
CA TYR A 591 -14.92 6.99 -25.53
C TYR A 591 -14.13 8.24 -25.15
N VAL A 592 -14.41 8.74 -23.95
CA VAL A 592 -13.59 9.73 -23.26
C VAL A 592 -13.07 9.13 -21.98
N PHE A 593 -11.76 9.20 -21.76
CA PHE A 593 -11.16 8.91 -20.45
C PHE A 593 -10.90 10.23 -19.73
N ALA A 594 -11.52 10.43 -18.58
CA ALA A 594 -11.31 11.61 -17.74
C ALA A 594 -11.56 11.25 -16.27
N ASN A 595 -10.83 11.88 -15.35
CA ASN A 595 -11.00 11.65 -13.91
C ASN A 595 -10.89 10.16 -13.51
N GLY A 596 -10.01 9.40 -14.19
CA GLY A 596 -9.85 7.97 -13.93
C GLY A 596 -10.96 7.06 -14.43
N THR A 597 -11.93 7.59 -15.17
CA THR A 597 -13.09 6.84 -15.65
C THR A 597 -13.20 6.90 -17.16
N LEU A 598 -13.59 5.79 -17.79
CA LEU A 598 -13.88 5.71 -19.23
C LEU A 598 -15.38 5.86 -19.49
N PHE A 599 -15.76 6.83 -20.30
CA PHE A 599 -17.15 7.17 -20.62
C PHE A 599 -17.44 6.92 -22.10
N PRO A 600 -18.51 6.18 -22.46
CA PRO A 600 -18.93 6.08 -23.85
C PRO A 600 -19.52 7.41 -24.33
N VAL A 601 -19.08 7.87 -25.51
CA VAL A 601 -19.68 9.01 -26.19
C VAL A 601 -20.75 8.48 -27.14
N GLN A 602 -22.01 8.68 -26.80
CA GLN A 602 -23.12 8.26 -27.67
C GLN A 602 -23.07 9.05 -28.99
N ASN A 603 -23.04 8.31 -30.10
CA ASN A 603 -23.28 8.88 -31.42
C ASN A 603 -24.70 9.48 -31.44
N ALA A 604 -24.89 10.61 -32.12
CA ALA A 604 -26.24 11.12 -32.32
C ALA A 604 -26.97 10.15 -33.26
N ASP A 605 -28.07 9.56 -32.79
CA ASP A 605 -29.06 8.95 -33.67
C ASP A 605 -29.70 9.99 -34.59
#